data_AF-A0A1I7ECI9-F1
#
_entry.id   AF-A0A1I7ECI9-F1
#
_cell.length_a   1.000
_cell.length_b   1.000
_cell.length_c   1.000
_cell.angle_alpha   90.00
_cell.angle_beta   90.00
_cell.angle_gamma   90.00
#
_symmetry.space_group_name_H-M   'P 1'
#
loop_
_entity.id
_entity.type
_entity.pdbx_description
1 polymer ?
#
loop_
_entity_poly.entity_id
_entity_poly.type
_entity_poly.pdbx_seq_one_letter_code
_entity_poly.pdbx_strand_id
1 'polypeptide(L)'
;MPVTTDITATYRGPGKVMRRLLSMGPREDRALAFVMVACVIVFVSQMPRLARIAHLTGQELDMLLGGALFGWVFLAPLILYLLAALSHLIARILGGQGDWFGARLALFWALLASSPLVLLHGLVAGMIGPGPGLQAVGLLWLAIFGWFWFACLKQAERPPERPNP
;
A
#
# COMPACT_ATOMS: atom_id res chain seq x y z
N MET A 1 8.54 -12.80 -12.38
CA MET A 1 9.18 -13.18 -11.10
C MET A 1 8.13 -13.16 -10.00
N PRO A 2 8.27 -13.96 -8.93
CA PRO A 2 7.29 -13.99 -7.87
C PRO A 2 7.24 -12.65 -7.12
N VAL A 3 6.02 -12.19 -6.82
CA VAL A 3 5.72 -10.90 -6.16
C VAL A 3 6.48 -10.73 -4.84
N THR A 4 6.74 -11.83 -4.13
CA THR A 4 7.51 -11.85 -2.87
C THR A 4 8.96 -11.39 -3.04
N THR A 5 9.61 -11.73 -4.15
CA THR A 5 10.98 -11.27 -4.43
C THR A 5 11.00 -9.77 -4.69
N ASP A 6 10.02 -9.26 -5.43
CA ASP A 6 9.92 -7.83 -5.72
C ASP A 6 9.62 -7.00 -4.46
N ILE A 7 8.88 -7.55 -3.48
CA ILE A 7 8.69 -6.91 -2.16
C ILE A 7 10.05 -6.72 -1.47
N THR A 8 10.86 -7.77 -1.34
CA THR A 8 12.19 -7.65 -0.71
C THR A 8 13.14 -6.73 -1.48
N ALA A 9 13.05 -6.70 -2.81
CA ALA A 9 13.82 -5.80 -3.66
C ALA A 9 13.39 -4.33 -3.48
N THR A 10 12.13 -4.07 -3.16
CA THR A 10 11.60 -2.72 -2.91
C THR A 10 12.26 -2.08 -1.69
N TYR A 11 12.62 -2.86 -0.67
CA TYR A 11 13.39 -2.35 0.48
C TYR A 11 14.80 -1.89 0.10
N ARG A 12 15.40 -2.46 -0.96
CA ARG A 12 16.74 -2.08 -1.43
C ARG A 12 16.73 -0.99 -2.50
N GLY A 13 15.60 -0.83 -3.22
CA GLY A 13 15.55 0.07 -4.37
C GLY A 13 14.14 0.19 -4.97
N PRO A 14 13.22 0.93 -4.34
CA PRO A 14 11.82 1.00 -4.76
C PRO A 14 11.66 1.54 -6.19
N GLY A 15 12.47 2.53 -6.58
CA GLY A 15 12.47 3.06 -7.94
C GLY A 15 12.92 2.05 -9.01
N LYS A 16 13.83 1.11 -8.70
CA LYS A 16 14.25 0.08 -9.66
C LYS A 16 13.11 -0.90 -9.94
N VAL A 17 12.38 -1.28 -8.89
CA VAL A 17 11.20 -2.14 -9.01
C VAL A 17 10.11 -1.44 -9.80
N MET A 18 9.82 -0.17 -9.50
CA MET A 18 8.81 0.60 -10.24
C MET A 18 9.15 0.71 -11.74
N ARG A 19 10.41 0.99 -12.10
CA ARG A 19 10.82 1.02 -13.51
C ARG A 19 10.56 -0.30 -14.21
N ARG A 20 10.85 -1.42 -13.54
CA ARG A 20 10.59 -2.77 -14.05
C ARG A 20 9.10 -3.07 -14.18
N LEU A 21 8.29 -2.62 -13.22
CA LEU A 21 6.84 -2.77 -13.27
C LEU A 21 6.22 -1.99 -14.44
N LEU A 22 6.71 -0.77 -14.70
CA LEU A 22 6.30 0.06 -15.83
C LEU A 22 6.78 -0.51 -17.17
N SER A 23 7.99 -1.07 -17.24
CA SER A 23 8.52 -1.67 -18.49
C SER A 23 7.79 -2.94 -18.91
N MET A 24 6.99 -3.55 -18.04
CA MET A 24 6.15 -4.70 -18.37
C MET A 24 4.83 -4.33 -19.07
N GLY A 25 4.62 -3.04 -19.39
CA GLY A 25 3.44 -2.53 -20.09
C GLY A 25 2.27 -2.22 -19.16
N PRO A 26 1.34 -1.35 -19.59
CA PRO A 26 0.17 -0.97 -18.81
C PRO A 26 -0.80 -2.16 -18.72
N ARG A 27 -1.06 -2.61 -17.48
CA ARG A 27 -2.03 -3.66 -17.19
C ARG A 27 -2.83 -3.28 -15.94
N GLU A 28 -4.03 -2.78 -16.15
CA GLU A 28 -4.92 -2.36 -15.06
C GLU A 28 -5.26 -3.52 -14.12
N ASP A 29 -5.44 -4.73 -14.67
CA ASP A 29 -5.69 -5.96 -13.89
C ASP A 29 -4.61 -6.21 -12.83
N ARG A 30 -3.35 -5.88 -13.13
CA ARG A 30 -2.23 -6.07 -12.21
C ARG A 30 -2.26 -5.06 -11.07
N ALA A 31 -2.58 -3.81 -11.38
CA ALA A 31 -2.75 -2.76 -10.38
C ALA A 31 -3.90 -3.12 -9.43
N LEU A 32 -5.01 -3.61 -9.97
CA LEU A 32 -6.13 -4.14 -9.18
C LEU A 32 -5.72 -5.33 -8.33
N ALA A 33 -4.98 -6.29 -8.88
CA ALA A 33 -4.48 -7.43 -8.10
C ALA A 33 -3.60 -6.97 -6.92
N PHE A 34 -2.71 -5.99 -7.12
CA PHE A 34 -1.87 -5.47 -6.04
C PHE A 34 -2.67 -4.79 -4.93
N VAL A 35 -3.65 -3.94 -5.28
CA VAL A 35 -4.46 -3.27 -4.26
C VAL A 35 -5.35 -4.26 -3.51
N MET A 36 -5.92 -5.25 -4.21
CA MET A 36 -6.74 -6.28 -3.58
C MET A 36 -5.93 -7.14 -2.60
N VAL A 37 -4.74 -7.58 -3.00
CA VAL A 37 -3.84 -8.33 -2.11
C VAL A 37 -3.42 -7.46 -0.92
N ALA A 38 -3.07 -6.20 -1.15
CA ALA A 38 -2.72 -5.28 -0.07
C ALA A 38 -3.89 -5.10 0.92
N CYS A 39 -5.12 -4.93 0.43
CA CYS A 39 -6.31 -4.79 1.26
C CYS A 39 -6.58 -6.04 2.10
N VAL A 40 -6.44 -7.24 1.52
CA VAL A 40 -6.57 -8.51 2.26
C VAL A 40 -5.50 -8.61 3.35
N ILE A 41 -4.25 -8.25 3.06
CA ILE A 41 -3.18 -8.28 4.07
C ILE A 41 -3.47 -7.27 5.20
N VAL A 42 -3.95 -6.08 4.86
CA VAL A 42 -4.34 -5.09 5.87
C VAL A 42 -5.50 -5.63 6.71
N PHE A 43 -6.51 -6.24 6.11
CA PHE A 43 -7.60 -6.89 6.85
C PHE A 43 -7.08 -7.94 7.84
N VAL A 44 -6.19 -8.84 7.39
CA VAL A 44 -5.53 -9.83 8.25
C VAL A 44 -4.77 -9.17 9.40
N SER A 45 -4.07 -8.05 9.14
CA SER A 45 -3.40 -7.28 10.20
C SER A 45 -4.37 -6.66 11.21
N GLN A 46 -5.61 -6.37 10.82
CA GLN A 46 -6.59 -5.76 11.71
C GLN A 46 -7.28 -6.78 12.61
N MET A 47 -7.31 -8.07 12.23
CA MET A 47 -7.98 -9.12 13.01
C MET A 47 -7.53 -9.18 14.48
N PRO A 48 -6.23 -9.15 14.85
CA PRO A 48 -5.80 -9.21 16.24
C PRO A 48 -6.34 -8.03 17.06
N ARG A 49 -6.36 -6.82 16.47
CA ARG A 49 -6.90 -5.62 17.10
C ARG A 49 -8.41 -5.73 17.31
N LEU A 50 -9.15 -6.19 16.29
CA LEU A 50 -10.60 -6.35 16.35
C LEU A 50 -11.01 -7.43 17.35
N ALA A 51 -10.28 -8.54 17.40
CA ALA A 51 -10.46 -9.59 18.40
C ALA A 51 -10.28 -9.06 19.83
N ARG A 52 -9.26 -8.23 20.06
CA ARG A 52 -9.06 -7.57 21.36
C ARG A 52 -10.23 -6.65 21.71
N ILE A 53 -10.71 -5.86 20.76
CA ILE A 53 -11.85 -4.96 20.98
C ILE A 53 -13.10 -5.78 21.35
N ALA A 54 -13.44 -6.80 20.55
CA ALA A 54 -14.57 -7.69 20.82
C ALA A 54 -14.49 -8.29 22.23
N HIS A 55 -13.30 -8.75 22.63
CA HIS A 55 -13.08 -9.33 23.95
C HIS A 55 -13.25 -8.32 25.10
N LEU A 56 -12.81 -7.07 24.92
CA LEU A 56 -12.86 -6.05 25.97
C LEU A 56 -14.22 -5.34 26.07
N THR A 57 -14.95 -5.21 24.97
CA THR A 57 -16.22 -4.45 24.91
C THR A 57 -17.45 -5.36 24.92
N GLY A 58 -17.27 -6.67 24.73
CA GLY A 58 -18.36 -7.63 24.58
C GLY A 58 -19.10 -7.52 23.24
N GLN A 59 -18.53 -6.81 22.26
CA GLN A 59 -19.11 -6.72 20.91
C GLN A 59 -18.94 -8.02 20.14
N GLU A 60 -19.90 -8.30 19.26
CA GLU A 60 -19.85 -9.40 18.29
C GLU A 60 -18.65 -9.26 17.35
N LEU A 61 -17.73 -10.23 17.39
CA LEU A 61 -16.53 -10.25 16.54
C LEU A 61 -16.89 -10.30 15.05
N ASP A 62 -17.91 -11.08 14.68
CA ASP A 62 -18.32 -11.25 13.29
C ASP A 62 -18.82 -9.93 12.68
N MET A 63 -19.49 -9.10 13.48
CA MET A 63 -19.91 -7.76 13.07
C MET A 63 -18.69 -6.85 12.80
N LEU A 64 -17.69 -6.88 13.69
CA LEU A 64 -16.47 -6.09 13.55
C LEU A 64 -15.64 -6.54 12.35
N LEU A 65 -15.47 -7.86 12.17
CA LEU A 65 -14.76 -8.44 11.03
C LEU A 65 -15.50 -8.19 9.72
N GLY A 66 -16.83 -8.33 9.70
CA GLY A 66 -17.66 -8.05 8.53
C GLY A 66 -17.54 -6.60 8.07
N GLY A 67 -17.62 -5.65 9.00
CA GLY A 67 -17.43 -4.22 8.72
C GLY A 67 -16.01 -3.90 8.22
N ALA A 68 -14.99 -4.49 8.83
CA ALA A 68 -13.61 -4.30 8.41
C ALA A 68 -13.33 -4.91 7.03
N LEU A 69 -13.83 -6.12 6.74
CA LEU A 69 -13.70 -6.76 5.44
C LEU A 69 -14.36 -5.92 4.36
N PHE A 70 -15.59 -5.46 4.60
CA PHE A 70 -16.29 -4.59 3.67
C PHE A 70 -15.53 -3.29 3.42
N GLY A 71 -15.06 -2.64 4.50
CA GLY A 71 -14.26 -1.42 4.41
C GLY A 71 -12.97 -1.61 3.62
N TRP A 72 -12.24 -2.70 3.83
CA TRP A 72 -10.97 -2.93 3.15
C TRP A 72 -11.13 -3.47 1.73
N VAL A 73 -12.11 -4.32 1.45
CA VAL A 73 -12.25 -4.96 0.13
C VAL A 73 -13.04 -4.09 -0.85
N PHE A 74 -14.02 -3.34 -0.37
CA PHE A 74 -14.87 -2.51 -1.24
C PHE A 74 -14.52 -1.03 -1.13
N LEU A 75 -14.45 -0.47 0.08
CA LEU A 75 -14.30 0.98 0.23
C LEU A 75 -12.85 1.45 0.02
N ALA A 76 -11.87 0.72 0.56
CA ALA A 76 -10.47 1.12 0.50
C ALA A 76 -9.90 1.20 -0.93
N PRO A 77 -10.19 0.27 -1.86
CA PRO A 77 -9.72 0.40 -3.25
C PRO A 77 -10.27 1.66 -3.91
N LEU A 78 -11.55 2.01 -3.68
CA LEU A 78 -12.14 3.24 -4.21
C LEU A 78 -11.43 4.49 -3.66
N ILE A 79 -11.16 4.53 -2.35
CA ILE A 79 -10.42 5.63 -1.72
C ILE A 79 -8.99 5.72 -2.28
N LEU A 80 -8.30 4.58 -2.41
CA LEU A 80 -6.94 4.53 -2.95
C LEU A 80 -6.88 4.96 -4.42
N TYR A 81 -7.92 4.66 -5.21
CA TYR A 81 -8.04 5.17 -6.58
C TYR A 81 -8.17 6.70 -6.60
N LEU A 82 -9.00 7.26 -5.72
CA LEU A 82 -9.15 8.70 -5.58
C LEU A 82 -7.84 9.35 -5.14
N LEU A 83 -7.14 8.73 -4.18
CA LEU A 83 -5.85 9.22 -3.69
C LEU A 83 -4.78 9.18 -4.78
N ALA A 84 -4.69 8.08 -5.54
CA ALA A 84 -3.77 7.95 -6.67
C ALA A 84 -4.04 9.03 -7.75
N ALA A 85 -5.32 9.29 -8.02
CA ALA A 85 -5.74 10.34 -8.93
C ALA A 85 -5.31 11.73 -8.43
N LEU A 86 -5.54 12.02 -7.14
CA LEU A 86 -5.16 13.28 -6.52
C LEU A 86 -3.63 13.47 -6.51
N SER A 87 -2.87 12.42 -6.20
CA SER A 87 -1.40 12.47 -6.21
C SER A 87 -0.84 12.71 -7.59
N HIS A 88 -1.42 12.10 -8.62
CA HIS A 88 -1.06 12.40 -9.99
C HIS A 88 -1.34 13.86 -10.34
N LEU A 89 -2.49 14.40 -9.92
CA LEU A 89 -2.84 15.79 -10.18
C LEU A 89 -1.86 16.77 -9.52
N ILE A 90 -1.51 16.54 -8.25
CA ILE A 90 -0.51 17.33 -7.52
C ILE A 90 0.84 17.27 -8.24
N ALA A 91 1.26 16.07 -8.64
CA ALA A 91 2.53 15.92 -9.32
C ALA A 91 2.56 16.56 -10.71
N ARG A 92 1.43 16.52 -11.44
CA ARG A 92 1.28 17.23 -12.71
C ARG A 92 1.41 18.74 -12.54
N ILE A 93 0.88 19.31 -11.45
CA ILE A 93 1.07 20.73 -11.09
C ILE A 93 2.56 21.02 -10.80
N LEU A 94 3.28 20.07 -10.20
CA LEU A 94 4.73 20.16 -9.93
C LEU A 94 5.62 19.82 -11.15
N GLY A 95 5.03 19.59 -12.33
CA GLY A 95 5.76 19.35 -13.59
C GLY A 95 6.03 17.88 -13.94
N GLY A 96 5.38 16.94 -13.26
CA GLY A 96 5.45 15.51 -13.58
C GLY A 96 4.84 15.17 -14.94
N GLN A 97 5.53 14.33 -15.73
CA GLN A 97 5.09 13.90 -17.07
C GLN A 97 4.61 12.43 -17.10
N GLY A 98 4.34 11.84 -15.94
CA GLY A 98 3.87 10.46 -15.83
C GLY A 98 2.41 10.28 -16.27
N ASP A 99 1.98 9.03 -16.36
CA ASP A 99 0.58 8.68 -16.63
C ASP A 99 -0.21 8.43 -15.33
N TRP A 100 -1.53 8.58 -15.40
CA TRP A 100 -2.47 8.17 -14.35
C TRP A 100 -2.27 6.72 -13.90
N PHE A 101 -1.94 5.83 -14.84
CA PHE A 101 -1.64 4.43 -14.55
C PHE A 101 -0.39 4.28 -13.68
N GLY A 102 0.67 5.04 -13.97
CA GLY A 102 1.92 5.00 -13.20
C GLY A 102 1.75 5.46 -11.76
N ALA A 103 0.93 6.50 -11.53
CA ALA A 103 0.61 6.97 -10.19
C ALA A 103 -0.18 5.95 -9.36
N ARG A 104 -1.18 5.29 -9.97
CA ARG A 104 -1.94 4.19 -9.32
C ARG A 104 -1.02 3.03 -8.97
N LEU A 105 -0.22 2.59 -9.92
CA LEU A 105 0.72 1.50 -9.73
C LEU A 105 1.73 1.81 -8.62
N ALA A 106 2.21 3.07 -8.55
CA ALA A 106 3.10 3.52 -7.49
C ALA A 106 2.47 3.43 -6.10
N LEU A 107 1.23 3.92 -5.94
CA LEU A 107 0.52 3.86 -4.67
C LEU A 107 0.23 2.41 -4.25
N PHE A 108 -0.31 1.61 -5.16
CA PHE A 108 -0.72 0.23 -4.86
C PHE A 108 0.49 -0.65 -4.57
N TRP A 109 1.58 -0.47 -5.32
CA TRP A 109 2.83 -1.17 -5.05
C TRP A 109 3.43 -0.75 -3.71
N ALA A 110 3.47 0.55 -3.39
CA ALA A 110 4.00 1.02 -2.11
C ALA A 110 3.21 0.45 -0.93
N LEU A 111 1.87 0.38 -1.04
CA LEU A 111 1.02 -0.22 -0.02
C LEU A 111 1.34 -1.72 0.15
N LEU A 112 1.38 -2.46 -0.95
CA LEU A 112 1.69 -3.90 -0.94
C LEU A 112 3.10 -4.19 -0.39
N ALA A 113 4.10 -3.40 -0.78
CA ALA A 113 5.47 -3.56 -0.30
C ALA A 113 5.62 -3.22 1.19
N SER A 114 4.77 -2.33 1.72
CA SER A 114 4.72 -2.00 3.15
C SER A 114 3.99 -3.04 4.01
N SER A 115 3.41 -4.08 3.38
CA SER A 115 2.58 -5.07 4.06
C SER A 115 3.23 -5.80 5.25
N PRO A 116 4.55 -6.13 5.28
CA PRO A 116 5.15 -6.75 6.46
C PRO A 116 5.09 -5.87 7.72
N LEU A 117 5.22 -4.55 7.54
CA LEU A 117 5.12 -3.58 8.63
C LEU A 117 3.68 -3.37 9.07
N VAL A 118 2.73 -3.41 8.15
CA VAL A 118 1.29 -3.37 8.46
C VAL A 118 0.90 -4.57 9.33
N LEU A 119 1.36 -5.77 8.97
CA LEU A 119 1.14 -6.99 9.75
C LEU A 119 1.75 -6.88 11.15
N LEU A 120 2.98 -6.36 11.26
CA LEU A 120 3.64 -6.12 12.55
C LEU A 120 2.85 -5.13 13.41
N HIS A 121 2.40 -4.02 12.83
CA HIS A 121 1.59 -3.02 13.51
C HIS A 121 0.27 -3.62 14.04
N GLY A 122 -0.39 -4.43 13.22
CA GLY A 122 -1.62 -5.15 13.58
C GLY A 122 -1.44 -6.11 14.76
N LEU A 123 -0.34 -6.86 14.74
CA LEU A 123 0.02 -7.78 15.81
C LEU A 123 0.30 -7.05 17.13
N VAL A 124 1.08 -5.97 17.07
CA VAL A 124 1.38 -5.10 18.23
C VAL A 124 0.10 -4.50 18.81
N ALA A 125 -0.82 -4.05 17.95
CA ALA A 125 -2.10 -3.51 18.37
C ALA A 125 -3.00 -4.54 19.07
N GLY A 126 -3.01 -5.79 18.60
CA GLY A 126 -3.79 -6.86 19.21
C GLY A 126 -3.19 -7.39 20.51
N MET A 127 -1.91 -7.70 20.52
CA MET A 127 -1.26 -8.35 21.66
C MET A 127 -0.94 -7.38 22.79
N ILE A 128 -0.32 -6.23 22.47
CA ILE A 128 0.13 -5.26 23.49
C ILE A 128 -0.98 -4.26 23.79
N GLY A 129 -1.63 -3.74 22.74
CA GLY A 129 -2.64 -2.69 22.86
C GLY A 129 -2.06 -1.28 22.64
N PRO A 130 -2.83 -0.23 22.98
CA PRO A 130 -2.38 1.15 22.78
C PRO A 130 -1.18 1.49 23.67
N GLY A 131 -0.11 2.01 23.06
CA GLY A 131 1.10 2.40 23.79
C GLY A 131 2.22 2.93 22.89
N PRO A 132 3.37 3.32 23.45
CA PRO A 132 4.50 3.88 22.71
C PRO A 132 5.03 2.94 21.62
N GLY A 133 5.03 1.63 21.88
CA GLY A 133 5.47 0.62 20.90
C GLY A 133 4.58 0.59 19.65
N LEU A 134 3.26 0.69 19.82
CA LEU A 134 2.32 0.76 18.70
C LEU A 134 2.56 2.03 17.87
N GLN A 135 2.73 3.17 18.54
CA GLN A 135 3.01 4.45 17.86
C GLN A 135 4.35 4.42 17.11
N ALA A 136 5.39 3.83 17.70
CA ALA A 136 6.70 3.70 17.06
C ALA A 136 6.63 2.83 15.79
N VAL A 137 5.94 1.69 15.85
CA VAL A 137 5.75 0.82 14.68
C VAL A 137 4.88 1.52 13.62
N GLY A 138 3.85 2.26 14.04
CA GLY A 138 3.00 3.03 13.13
C GLY A 138 3.77 4.14 12.42
N LEU A 139 4.62 4.87 13.15
CA LEU A 139 5.49 5.90 12.59
C LEU A 139 6.53 5.31 11.63
N LEU A 140 7.14 4.18 12.00
CA LEU A 140 8.08 3.45 11.14
C LEU A 140 7.40 2.98 9.86
N TRP A 141 6.20 2.42 9.96
CA TRP A 141 5.40 2.04 8.80
C TRP A 141 5.10 3.24 7.91
N LEU A 142 4.64 4.35 8.46
CA LEU A 142 4.32 5.56 7.71
C LEU A 142 5.55 6.12 7.00
N ALA A 143 6.71 6.15 7.68
CA ALA A 143 7.97 6.59 7.10
C ALA A 143 8.40 5.72 5.91
N ILE A 144 8.31 4.39 6.05
CA ILE A 144 8.68 3.44 4.99
C ILE A 144 7.68 3.46 3.83
N PHE A 145 6.38 3.51 4.13
CA PHE A 145 5.34 3.66 3.12
C PHE A 145 5.52 4.95 2.32
N GLY A 146 5.74 6.07 3.01
CA GLY A 146 6.04 7.36 2.40
C GLY A 146 7.26 7.29 1.49
N TRP A 147 8.37 6.74 1.99
CA TRP A 147 9.58 6.53 1.19
C TRP A 147 9.30 5.71 -0.08
N PHE A 148 8.63 4.56 0.05
CA PHE A 148 8.28 3.70 -1.09
C PHE A 148 7.41 4.45 -2.09
N TRP A 149 6.40 5.16 -1.60
CA TRP A 149 5.48 5.91 -2.43
C TRP A 149 6.19 7.03 -3.19
N PHE A 150 6.93 7.91 -2.51
CA PHE A 150 7.66 9.02 -3.16
C PHE A 150 8.68 8.51 -4.17
N ALA A 151 9.44 7.46 -3.85
CA ALA A 151 10.45 6.91 -4.76
C ALA A 151 9.82 6.23 -5.98
N CYS A 152 8.67 5.58 -5.81
CA CYS A 152 7.89 5.00 -6.90
C CYS A 152 7.26 6.07 -7.78
N LEU A 153 6.62 7.07 -7.16
CA LEU A 153 5.95 8.17 -7.86
C LEU A 153 6.95 8.98 -8.70
N LYS A 154 8.09 9.36 -8.10
CA LYS A 154 9.19 10.03 -8.80
C LYS A 154 9.71 9.23 -10.00
N GLN A 155 9.70 7.90 -9.93
CA GLN A 155 10.12 7.07 -11.05
C GLN A 155 9.03 6.93 -12.12
N ALA A 156 7.76 6.91 -11.72
CA ALA A 156 6.61 6.87 -12.62
C ALA A 156 6.42 8.17 -13.41
N GLU A 157 6.91 9.30 -12.88
CA GLU A 157 6.83 10.62 -13.51
C GLU A 157 8.04 10.99 -14.36
N ARG A 158 9.07 10.13 -14.39
CA ARG A 158 10.19 10.31 -15.30
C ARG A 158 9.71 10.06 -16.73
N PRO A 159 10.15 10.87 -17.71
CA PRO A 159 9.83 10.63 -19.10
C PRO A 159 10.33 9.24 -19.53
N PRO A 160 9.60 8.52 -20.39
CA PRO A 160 10.07 7.25 -20.93
C PRO A 160 11.40 7.49 -21.65
N GLU A 161 12.44 6.76 -21.25
CA GLU A 161 13.73 6.75 -21.95
C GLU A 161 13.44 6.39 -23.42
N ARG A 162 13.72 7.34 -24.32
CA ARG A 162 13.62 7.10 -25.76
C ARG A 162 14.50 5.89 -26.09
N PRO A 163 14.00 4.88 -26.83
CA PRO A 163 14.87 3.84 -27.34
C PRO A 163 15.97 4.52 -28.18
N ASN A 164 17.23 4.23 -27.85
CA ASN A 164 18.38 4.70 -28.63
C ASN A 164 18.23 4.21 -30.08
N PRO A 165 18.48 5.06 -31.09
CA PRO A 165 18.32 4.71 -32.50
C PRO A 165 19.26 3.59 -32.96
#